data_AF-A0A975BYW6-F1
#
_entry.id   AF-A0A975BYW6-F1
#
_cell.length_a   1.000
_cell.length_b   1.000
_cell.length_c   1.000
_cell.angle_alpha   90.00
_cell.angle_beta   90.00
_cell.angle_gamma   90.00
#
_symmetry.space_group_name_H-M   'P 1'
#
loop_
_entity.id
_entity.type
_entity.pdbx_description
1 polymer ?
#
loop_
_entity_poly.entity_id
_entity_poly.type
_entity_poly.pdbx_seq_one_letter_code
_entity_poly.pdbx_strand_id
1 'polypeptide(L)'
;MFKTVVSAVCSLIVLAAGSTALAQNPGSTQVGNGGLYSGARSMSAALVDPRSSTVTQVLPSRLDRQRNRNGVYTQQPTMAQVLATSQSEMNTANVECRVVDASLLGYNAAQQGVYEVSCGSGMGYVVAASSPPAVTDCVTLAGRAEMARAQDPAAPAALVCKLAGNSNITRMVAVYGQQAGVHCAVDQAAMVGTSVAGNAVYEIGCPGAEGYWIEKAASGWITTPCIKVAATGTACRFTTTAELAASAKTWLVGTPASACDVTDVRYMGANGAGSFYETRCGAGDGFVARLDNAMAVQQVYPCAEAATIGGGCKLAATAAADRQ
;
A
#
# COMPACT_ATOMS: atom_id res chain seq x y z
N MET A 1 -55.97 -17.38 12.60
CA MET A 1 -56.31 -18.82 12.47
C MET A 1 -55.05 -19.57 12.12
N PHE A 2 -54.55 -20.35 13.07
CA PHE A 2 -53.33 -21.16 12.96
C PHE A 2 -53.51 -22.30 11.95
N LYS A 3 -52.54 -22.51 11.05
CA LYS A 3 -52.31 -23.82 10.44
C LYS A 3 -50.81 -24.10 10.29
N THR A 4 -50.44 -25.14 11.00
CA THR A 4 -49.17 -25.84 11.16
C THR A 4 -48.65 -26.38 9.83
N VAL A 5 -47.35 -26.22 9.55
CA VAL A 5 -46.65 -27.04 8.55
C VAL A 5 -45.38 -27.64 9.16
N VAL A 6 -45.37 -28.96 9.05
CA VAL A 6 -44.48 -30.02 9.48
C VAL A 6 -42.99 -29.82 9.14
N SER A 7 -42.14 -30.17 10.11
CA SER A 7 -40.69 -30.33 10.02
C SER A 7 -40.26 -31.48 9.10
N ALA A 8 -39.23 -31.27 8.29
CA ALA A 8 -38.44 -32.32 7.67
C ALA A 8 -37.00 -32.25 8.18
N VAL A 9 -36.62 -33.25 8.97
CA VAL A 9 -35.25 -33.50 9.44
C VAL A 9 -34.52 -34.24 8.34
N CYS A 10 -33.42 -33.68 7.83
CA CYS A 10 -32.53 -34.36 6.91
C CYS A 10 -31.18 -34.58 7.61
N SER A 11 -30.95 -35.82 8.03
CA SER A 11 -29.72 -36.30 8.66
C SER A 11 -28.59 -36.33 7.62
N LEU A 12 -27.50 -35.60 7.86
CA LEU A 12 -26.26 -35.78 7.12
C LEU A 12 -25.33 -36.71 7.90
N ILE A 13 -25.00 -37.83 7.27
CA ILE A 13 -24.10 -38.87 7.77
C ILE A 13 -22.65 -38.38 7.68
N VAL A 14 -21.94 -38.43 8.80
CA VAL A 14 -20.49 -38.22 8.89
C VAL A 14 -19.78 -39.55 8.57
N LEU A 15 -18.96 -39.56 7.52
CA LEU A 15 -18.01 -40.64 7.24
C LEU A 15 -16.62 -40.18 7.70
N ALA A 16 -16.16 -40.77 8.81
CA ALA A 16 -14.79 -40.71 9.26
C ALA A 16 -13.97 -41.79 8.54
N ALA A 17 -12.93 -41.41 7.82
CA ALA A 17 -11.89 -42.31 7.35
C ALA A 17 -10.65 -42.13 8.23
N GLY A 18 -10.41 -43.12 9.10
CA GLY A 18 -9.15 -43.28 9.80
C GLY A 18 -8.08 -43.86 8.88
N SER A 19 -6.83 -43.47 9.09
CA SER A 19 -5.66 -44.18 8.59
C SER A 19 -4.61 -44.18 9.69
N THR A 20 -4.33 -45.36 10.21
CA THR A 20 -3.22 -45.65 11.12
C THR A 20 -2.07 -46.28 10.36
N ALA A 21 -0.89 -46.20 10.99
CA ALA A 21 0.31 -47.03 10.80
C ALA A 21 1.31 -46.50 9.73
N LEU A 22 2.65 -46.50 9.88
CA LEU A 22 3.60 -47.13 10.82
C LEU A 22 4.87 -46.27 10.98
N ALA A 23 5.58 -46.54 12.08
CA ALA A 23 6.90 -46.01 12.44
C ALA A 23 8.06 -46.52 11.55
N GLN A 24 9.18 -45.80 11.53
CA GLN A 24 10.52 -46.29 11.95
C GLN A 24 11.62 -45.22 11.77
N ASN A 25 12.50 -45.15 12.76
CA ASN A 25 13.73 -44.34 12.84
C ASN A 25 14.91 -45.21 12.35
N PRO A 26 15.92 -44.63 11.68
CA PRO A 26 17.26 -44.50 12.29
C PRO A 26 17.88 -43.13 11.92
N GLY A 27 18.61 -42.43 12.79
CA GLY A 27 19.93 -42.81 13.31
C GLY A 27 21.04 -42.03 12.60
N SER A 28 21.84 -41.30 13.41
CA SER A 28 23.24 -40.89 13.22
C SER A 28 23.65 -39.63 12.40
N THR A 29 24.25 -38.69 13.17
CA THR A 29 25.51 -37.92 12.98
C THR A 29 25.67 -36.79 11.95
N GLN A 30 25.94 -35.60 12.52
CA GLN A 30 26.90 -34.53 12.18
C GLN A 30 27.20 -34.17 10.70
N VAL A 31 27.19 -32.87 10.38
CA VAL A 31 28.38 -32.01 10.07
C VAL A 31 27.90 -30.69 9.43
N GLY A 32 28.44 -29.56 9.92
CA GLY A 32 28.79 -28.35 9.16
C GLY A 32 27.66 -27.50 8.55
N ASN A 33 27.33 -26.37 9.18
CA ASN A 33 26.49 -25.35 8.54
C ASN A 33 27.39 -24.25 7.94
N GLY A 34 27.58 -24.33 6.63
CA GLY A 34 28.20 -23.31 5.81
C GLY A 34 27.60 -23.31 4.41
N GLY A 35 26.90 -22.23 4.08
CA GLY A 35 26.79 -21.72 2.71
C GLY A 35 25.70 -22.26 1.78
N LEU A 36 25.13 -21.29 1.04
CA LEU A 36 24.52 -21.37 -0.30
C LEU A 36 23.01 -21.62 -0.41
N TYR A 37 22.31 -20.48 -0.40
CA TYR A 37 21.04 -20.28 -1.08
C TYR A 37 21.23 -20.45 -2.60
N SER A 38 20.50 -21.41 -3.20
CA SER A 38 20.10 -21.36 -4.60
C SER A 38 18.90 -22.26 -4.85
N GLY A 39 17.89 -21.69 -5.51
CA GLY A 39 17.03 -22.46 -6.41
C GLY A 39 15.57 -22.64 -5.98
N ALA A 40 14.77 -21.58 -6.11
CA ALA A 40 13.36 -21.72 -6.44
C ALA A 40 13.01 -20.76 -7.57
N ARG A 41 12.82 -21.33 -8.76
CA ARG A 41 12.32 -20.65 -9.96
C ARG A 41 10.84 -20.35 -9.76
N SER A 42 10.49 -19.08 -9.62
CA SER A 42 9.11 -18.59 -9.74
C SER A 42 8.95 -17.91 -11.08
N MET A 43 7.83 -18.19 -11.74
CA MET A 43 7.49 -17.70 -13.08
C MET A 43 7.39 -16.17 -13.09
N SER A 44 8.18 -15.55 -13.96
CA SER A 44 8.36 -14.11 -14.07
C SER A 44 7.14 -13.44 -14.69
N ALA A 45 6.45 -12.60 -13.92
CA ALA A 45 5.77 -11.44 -14.47
C ALA A 45 6.86 -10.44 -14.91
N ALA A 46 6.92 -10.12 -16.20
CA ALA A 46 7.81 -9.12 -16.76
C ALA A 46 7.34 -7.71 -16.34
N LEU A 47 7.53 -7.40 -15.06
CA LEU A 47 7.56 -6.05 -14.52
C LEU A 47 8.87 -5.43 -14.98
N VAL A 48 8.77 -4.24 -15.59
CA VAL A 48 9.86 -3.37 -16.06
C VAL A 48 11.15 -3.61 -15.28
N ASP A 49 12.14 -4.22 -15.94
CA ASP A 49 13.49 -4.35 -15.40
C ASP A 49 14.11 -2.95 -15.25
N PRO A 50 14.41 -2.49 -14.02
CA PRO A 50 14.99 -1.17 -13.79
C PRO A 50 16.42 -1.04 -14.35
N ARG A 51 17.07 -2.13 -14.77
CA ARG A 51 18.38 -2.09 -15.46
C ARG A 51 18.27 -1.86 -16.97
N SER A 52 17.06 -1.89 -17.53
CA SER A 52 16.81 -1.71 -18.98
C SER A 52 16.13 -0.37 -19.30
N SER A 53 16.04 0.55 -18.34
CA SER A 53 15.44 1.88 -18.53
C SER A 53 16.46 2.93 -18.97
N THR A 54 17.38 2.58 -19.86
CA THR A 54 18.21 3.57 -20.56
C THR A 54 17.35 4.25 -21.63
N VAL A 55 16.59 5.27 -21.22
CA VAL A 55 16.07 6.28 -22.14
C VAL A 55 17.30 6.97 -22.72
N THR A 56 17.73 6.54 -23.90
CA THR A 56 18.84 7.19 -24.59
C THR A 56 18.30 8.50 -25.17
N GLN A 57 18.61 9.63 -24.54
CA GLN A 57 18.50 10.92 -25.21
C GLN A 57 19.53 10.93 -26.33
N VAL A 58 19.09 10.64 -27.56
CA VAL A 58 19.96 10.71 -28.73
C VAL A 58 20.26 12.18 -29.01
N LEU A 59 21.41 12.66 -28.55
CA LEU A 59 22.01 13.88 -29.08
C LEU A 59 22.54 13.57 -30.49
N PRO A 60 22.17 14.34 -31.53
CA PRO A 60 22.58 14.03 -32.90
C PRO A 60 24.10 14.08 -33.04
N SER A 61 24.70 12.99 -33.51
CA SER A 61 26.13 12.91 -33.76
C SER A 61 26.48 13.55 -35.12
N ARG A 62 27.74 13.95 -35.33
CA ARG A 62 28.16 14.62 -36.59
C ARG A 62 27.95 13.75 -37.85
N LEU A 63 27.82 12.43 -37.71
CA LEU A 63 27.50 11.51 -38.80
C LEU A 63 26.03 11.56 -39.23
N ASP A 64 25.10 11.91 -38.32
CA ASP A 64 23.67 12.09 -38.65
C ASP A 64 23.44 13.32 -39.54
N ARG A 65 24.30 14.34 -39.38
CA ARG A 65 24.25 15.58 -40.18
C ARG A 65 24.55 15.35 -41.66
N GLN A 66 25.25 14.26 -42.02
CA GLN A 66 25.62 13.96 -43.39
C GLN A 66 24.60 13.05 -44.11
N ARG A 67 23.83 12.24 -43.36
CA ARG A 67 22.67 11.48 -43.90
C ARG A 67 21.43 12.34 -44.12
N ASN A 68 21.38 13.53 -43.52
CA ASN A 68 20.25 14.47 -43.58
C ASN A 68 20.04 15.19 -44.93
N ARG A 69 20.70 14.75 -46.01
CA ARG A 69 20.49 15.27 -47.38
C ARG A 69 19.50 14.46 -48.21
N ASN A 70 19.19 13.22 -47.82
CA ASN A 70 18.18 12.38 -48.48
C ASN A 70 17.04 12.12 -47.49
N GLY A 71 16.06 13.04 -47.48
CA GLY A 71 15.04 13.17 -46.46
C GLY A 71 14.15 11.94 -46.29
N VAL A 72 14.41 11.18 -45.23
CA VAL A 72 13.37 10.60 -44.40
C VAL A 72 13.52 11.30 -43.05
N TYR A 73 12.95 12.49 -42.93
CA TYR A 73 12.69 13.07 -41.63
C TYR A 73 11.69 12.12 -40.96
N THR A 74 12.11 11.34 -39.96
CA THR A 74 11.18 10.85 -38.95
C THR A 74 10.62 12.11 -38.29
N GLN A 75 9.51 12.62 -38.83
CA GLN A 75 8.87 13.80 -38.28
C GLN A 75 8.51 13.47 -36.84
N GLN A 76 9.04 14.26 -35.91
CA GLN A 76 8.66 14.16 -34.51
C GLN A 76 7.13 14.28 -34.43
N PRO A 77 6.44 13.41 -33.68
CA PRO A 77 4.99 13.42 -33.63
C PRO A 77 4.47 14.80 -33.21
N THR A 78 3.41 15.25 -33.87
CA THR A 78 2.67 16.45 -33.46
C THR A 78 2.03 16.22 -32.10
N MET A 79 1.73 17.31 -31.36
CA MET A 79 1.02 17.19 -30.08
C MET A 79 -0.32 16.46 -30.21
N ALA A 80 -1.05 16.69 -31.30
CA ALA A 80 -2.31 15.99 -31.59
C ALA A 80 -2.10 14.47 -31.76
N GLN A 81 -1.02 14.05 -32.43
CA GLN A 81 -0.66 12.64 -32.54
C GLN A 81 -0.27 12.05 -31.19
N VAL A 82 0.51 12.78 -30.38
CA VAL A 82 0.89 12.34 -29.02
C VAL A 82 -0.36 12.09 -28.17
N LEU A 83 -1.29 13.05 -28.12
CA LEU A 83 -2.55 12.90 -27.38
C LEU A 83 -3.38 11.71 -27.86
N ALA A 84 -3.53 11.55 -29.19
CA ALA A 84 -4.30 10.46 -29.77
C ALA A 84 -3.69 9.08 -29.48
N THR A 85 -2.37 8.94 -29.64
CA THR A 85 -1.66 7.69 -29.32
C THR A 85 -1.75 7.39 -27.83
N SER A 86 -1.48 8.37 -26.96
CA SER A 86 -1.61 8.18 -25.51
C SER A 86 -3.02 7.74 -25.11
N GLN A 87 -4.08 8.35 -25.67
CA GLN A 87 -5.45 7.91 -25.39
C GLN A 87 -5.70 6.46 -25.83
N SER A 88 -5.17 6.06 -27.00
CA SER A 88 -5.29 4.68 -27.50
C SER A 88 -4.58 3.67 -26.60
N GLU A 89 -3.37 3.98 -26.13
CA GLU A 89 -2.61 3.10 -25.24
C GLU A 89 -3.31 2.94 -23.88
N MET A 90 -3.84 4.03 -23.32
CA MET A 90 -4.59 3.97 -22.05
C MET A 90 -5.87 3.14 -22.17
N ASN A 91 -6.58 3.27 -23.30
CA ASN A 91 -7.76 2.44 -23.57
C ASN A 91 -7.38 0.96 -23.71
N THR A 92 -6.29 0.66 -24.44
CA THR A 92 -5.79 -0.71 -24.64
C THR A 92 -5.33 -1.34 -23.33
N ALA A 93 -4.76 -0.55 -22.43
CA ALA A 93 -4.39 -0.96 -21.08
C ALA A 93 -5.58 -1.09 -20.11
N ASN A 94 -6.82 -0.80 -20.56
CA ASN A 94 -8.02 -0.73 -19.73
C ASN A 94 -7.87 0.20 -18.52
N VAL A 95 -7.18 1.33 -18.72
CA VAL A 95 -7.07 2.38 -17.71
C VAL A 95 -8.07 3.48 -18.01
N GLU A 96 -8.98 3.73 -17.07
CA GLU A 96 -9.96 4.82 -17.15
C GLU A 96 -9.27 6.19 -17.05
N CYS A 97 -8.78 6.67 -18.19
CA CYS A 97 -8.07 7.95 -18.31
C CYS A 97 -8.58 8.68 -19.55
N ARG A 98 -9.34 9.76 -19.33
CA ARG A 98 -9.51 10.78 -20.38
C ARG A 98 -8.24 11.62 -20.41
N VAL A 99 -7.39 11.40 -21.40
CA VAL A 99 -6.14 12.13 -21.57
C VAL A 99 -6.44 13.60 -21.84
N VAL A 100 -5.91 14.47 -20.98
CA VAL A 100 -6.05 15.94 -21.12
C VAL A 100 -4.73 16.61 -21.46
N ASP A 101 -3.61 15.94 -21.18
CA ASP A 101 -2.27 16.36 -21.56
C ASP A 101 -1.39 15.12 -21.74
N ALA A 102 -0.41 15.18 -22.64
CA ALA A 102 0.53 14.10 -22.88
C ALA A 102 1.83 14.59 -23.51
N SER A 103 2.92 13.88 -23.21
CA SER A 103 4.25 14.16 -23.78
C SER A 103 4.96 12.87 -24.16
N LEU A 104 5.60 12.85 -25.33
CA LEU A 104 6.50 11.76 -25.72
C LEU A 104 7.83 11.93 -24.99
N LEU A 105 8.15 11.00 -24.09
CA LEU A 105 9.40 10.97 -23.32
C LEU A 105 10.57 10.42 -24.14
N GLY A 106 10.27 9.58 -25.13
CA GLY A 106 11.25 8.95 -26.01
C GLY A 106 10.79 7.59 -26.49
N TYR A 107 11.73 6.75 -26.85
CA TYR A 107 11.49 5.38 -27.29
C TYR A 107 12.29 4.40 -26.42
N ASN A 108 11.71 3.24 -26.12
CA ASN A 108 12.41 2.18 -25.40
C ASN A 108 13.37 1.40 -26.33
N ALA A 109 14.06 0.40 -25.79
CA ALA A 109 14.99 -0.45 -26.56
C ALA A 109 14.31 -1.20 -27.73
N ALA A 110 13.01 -1.46 -27.63
CA ALA A 110 12.19 -2.06 -28.68
C ALA A 110 11.62 -1.03 -29.68
N GLN A 111 12.10 0.22 -29.63
CA GLN A 111 11.62 1.34 -30.46
C GLN A 111 10.12 1.65 -30.29
N GLN A 112 9.56 1.32 -29.13
CA GLN A 112 8.18 1.68 -28.78
C GLN A 112 8.15 3.02 -28.07
N GLY A 113 7.18 3.87 -28.42
CA GLY A 113 7.00 5.17 -27.79
C GLY A 113 6.70 5.05 -26.31
N VAL A 114 7.34 5.90 -25.51
CA VAL A 114 7.08 6.03 -24.06
C VAL A 114 6.51 7.42 -23.83
N TYR A 115 5.32 7.47 -23.26
CA TYR A 115 4.53 8.68 -23.10
C TYR A 115 4.30 8.96 -21.63
N GLU A 116 4.39 10.21 -21.23
CA GLU A 116 3.77 10.69 -20.00
C GLU A 116 2.35 11.17 -20.33
N VAL A 117 1.40 10.84 -19.46
CA VAL A 117 -0.02 11.10 -19.63
C VAL A 117 -0.55 11.78 -18.37
N SER A 118 -1.34 12.82 -18.55
CA SER A 118 -2.16 13.43 -17.49
C SER A 118 -3.64 13.23 -17.81
N CYS A 119 -4.38 12.67 -16.86
CA CYS A 119 -5.79 12.35 -16.98
C CYS A 119 -6.66 13.47 -16.40
N GLY A 120 -7.85 13.66 -16.96
CA GLY A 120 -8.83 14.63 -16.46
C GLY A 120 -9.29 14.37 -15.01
N SER A 121 -9.13 13.13 -14.51
CA SER A 121 -9.35 12.75 -13.11
C SER A 121 -8.29 13.31 -12.15
N GLY A 122 -7.20 13.86 -12.68
CA GLY A 122 -6.02 14.29 -11.92
C GLY A 122 -4.96 13.21 -11.74
N MET A 123 -5.17 12.00 -12.27
CA MET A 123 -4.18 10.93 -12.25
C MET A 123 -3.14 11.09 -13.35
N GLY A 124 -1.89 10.69 -13.08
CA GLY A 124 -0.79 10.71 -14.03
C GLY A 124 -0.16 9.34 -14.23
N TYR A 125 0.30 9.07 -15.46
CA TYR A 125 0.93 7.80 -15.82
C TYR A 125 2.11 8.00 -16.77
N VAL A 126 3.05 7.05 -16.76
CA VAL A 126 3.91 6.76 -17.89
C VAL A 126 3.41 5.47 -18.54
N VAL A 127 3.21 5.51 -19.86
CA VAL A 127 2.80 4.36 -20.66
C VAL A 127 3.81 4.10 -21.77
N ALA A 128 4.28 2.85 -21.86
CA ALA A 128 5.01 2.37 -23.03
C ALA A 128 4.04 1.70 -23.98
N ALA A 129 4.09 2.06 -25.26
CA ALA A 129 3.28 1.51 -26.36
C ALA A 129 3.74 0.08 -26.75
N SER A 130 3.84 -0.79 -25.75
CA SER A 130 4.10 -2.21 -25.91
C SER A 130 2.80 -3.00 -26.11
N SER A 131 2.92 -4.29 -26.41
CA SER A 131 1.77 -5.19 -26.48
C SER A 131 1.95 -6.36 -25.49
N PRO A 132 1.26 -6.35 -24.33
CA PRO A 132 0.33 -5.32 -23.86
C PRO A 132 1.03 -4.01 -23.44
N PRO A 133 0.33 -2.85 -23.39
CA PRO A 133 0.93 -1.60 -22.95
C PRO A 133 1.38 -1.70 -21.50
N ALA A 134 2.59 -1.23 -21.20
CA ALA A 134 3.10 -1.18 -19.83
C ALA A 134 2.79 0.19 -19.23
N VAL A 135 1.94 0.22 -18.19
CA VAL A 135 1.51 1.46 -17.52
C VAL A 135 2.08 1.49 -16.10
N THR A 136 2.69 2.60 -15.72
CA THR A 136 3.11 2.88 -14.34
C THR A 136 2.61 4.25 -13.91
N ASP A 137 2.01 4.37 -12.73
CA ASP A 137 1.53 5.66 -12.24
C ASP A 137 2.68 6.57 -11.80
N CYS A 138 2.45 7.88 -11.92
CA CYS A 138 3.43 8.90 -11.59
C CYS A 138 3.83 8.92 -10.10
N VAL A 139 2.93 8.50 -9.20
CA VAL A 139 3.23 8.44 -7.76
C VAL A 139 4.27 7.36 -7.48
N THR A 140 4.08 6.16 -8.04
CA THR A 140 5.01 5.04 -7.91
C THR A 140 6.37 5.39 -8.48
N LEU A 141 6.44 6.07 -9.63
CA LEU A 141 7.71 6.50 -10.22
C LEU A 141 8.44 7.51 -9.32
N ALA A 142 7.73 8.54 -8.85
CA ALA A 142 8.29 9.54 -7.95
C ALA A 142 8.78 8.91 -6.64
N GLY A 143 7.98 8.04 -6.03
CA GLY A 143 8.30 7.33 -4.80
C GLY A 143 9.52 6.42 -4.94
N ARG A 144 9.62 5.64 -6.02
CA ARG A 144 10.80 4.82 -6.31
C ARG A 144 12.06 5.67 -6.50
N ALA A 145 11.94 6.82 -7.19
CA ALA A 145 13.05 7.75 -7.38
C ALA A 145 13.52 8.39 -6.07
N GLU A 146 12.60 8.67 -5.14
CA GLU A 146 12.91 9.17 -3.80
C GLU A 146 13.61 8.10 -2.96
N MET A 147 13.04 6.89 -2.88
CA MET A 147 13.62 5.77 -2.13
C MET A 147 15.01 5.38 -2.65
N ALA A 148 15.21 5.33 -3.97
CA ALA A 148 16.51 5.04 -4.56
C ALA A 148 17.57 6.08 -4.15
N ARG A 149 17.22 7.37 -4.14
CA ARG A 149 18.12 8.45 -3.71
C ARG A 149 18.36 8.48 -2.21
N ALA A 150 17.37 8.08 -1.41
CA ALA A 150 17.53 7.94 0.03
C ALA A 150 18.51 6.81 0.39
N GLN A 151 18.51 5.72 -0.38
CA GLN A 151 19.42 4.60 -0.20
C GLN A 151 20.82 4.87 -0.76
N ASP A 152 20.91 5.52 -1.92
CA ASP A 152 22.16 5.92 -2.56
C ASP A 152 22.01 7.34 -3.14
N PRO A 153 22.59 8.36 -2.51
CA PRO A 153 22.56 9.73 -3.03
C PRO A 153 23.17 9.88 -4.44
N ALA A 154 24.03 8.94 -4.87
CA ALA A 154 24.62 8.91 -6.20
C ALA A 154 23.80 8.07 -7.21
N ALA A 155 22.62 7.58 -6.83
CA ALA A 155 21.75 6.81 -7.70
C ALA A 155 21.48 7.58 -9.02
N PRO A 156 21.49 6.89 -10.18
CA PRO A 156 21.19 7.51 -11.46
C PRO A 156 19.82 8.21 -11.45
N ALA A 157 19.68 9.25 -12.29
CA ALA A 157 18.41 9.92 -12.46
C ALA A 157 17.32 8.94 -12.92
N ALA A 158 16.35 8.68 -12.04
CA ALA A 158 15.20 7.84 -12.36
C ALA A 158 14.19 8.58 -13.24
N LEU A 159 13.39 7.80 -13.98
CA LEU A 159 12.25 8.33 -14.72
C LEU A 159 11.23 8.88 -13.73
N VAL A 160 10.92 10.17 -13.85
CA VAL A 160 9.86 10.84 -13.09
C VAL A 160 8.97 11.62 -14.04
N CYS A 161 7.70 11.72 -13.66
CA CYS A 161 6.71 12.54 -14.38
C CYS A 161 7.05 14.04 -14.28
N LYS A 162 6.78 14.78 -15.35
CA LYS A 162 7.13 16.19 -15.52
C LYS A 162 5.94 17.07 -15.92
N LEU A 163 4.84 16.49 -16.42
CA LEU A 163 3.64 17.26 -16.74
C LEU A 163 3.09 17.92 -15.48
N ALA A 164 2.66 19.17 -15.60
CA ALA A 164 2.19 19.96 -14.46
C ALA A 164 1.03 19.28 -13.72
N GLY A 165 0.11 18.64 -14.46
CA GLY A 165 -1.01 17.88 -13.90
C GLY A 165 -0.60 16.69 -13.02
N ASN A 166 0.65 16.21 -13.15
CA ASN A 166 1.18 15.03 -12.47
C ASN A 166 2.14 15.39 -11.32
N SER A 167 2.33 16.68 -11.02
CA SER A 167 3.29 17.15 -10.02
C SER A 167 2.78 17.06 -8.57
N ASN A 168 1.47 17.03 -8.37
CA ASN A 168 0.87 17.02 -7.04
C ASN A 168 0.60 15.59 -6.56
N ILE A 169 1.62 14.97 -5.94
CA ILE A 169 1.55 13.61 -5.40
C ILE A 169 0.45 13.47 -4.34
N THR A 170 0.34 14.41 -3.40
CA THR A 170 -0.67 14.39 -2.34
C THR A 170 -2.08 14.32 -2.93
N ARG A 171 -2.38 15.13 -3.94
CA ARG A 171 -3.68 15.09 -4.65
C ARG A 171 -3.94 13.75 -5.31
N MET A 172 -2.94 13.16 -5.98
CA MET A 172 -3.12 11.86 -6.64
C MET A 172 -3.36 10.73 -5.63
N VAL A 173 -2.58 10.69 -4.54
CA VAL A 173 -2.79 9.69 -3.49
C VAL A 173 -4.11 9.93 -2.75
N ALA A 174 -4.58 11.17 -2.61
CA ALA A 174 -5.91 11.44 -2.07
C ALA A 174 -7.02 10.75 -2.89
N VAL A 175 -6.92 10.73 -4.22
CA VAL A 175 -7.86 10.00 -5.09
C VAL A 175 -7.79 8.49 -4.82
N TYR A 176 -6.59 7.92 -4.64
CA TYR A 176 -6.43 6.52 -4.24
C TYR A 176 -7.05 6.25 -2.86
N GLY A 177 -6.84 7.14 -1.90
CA GLY A 177 -7.43 7.08 -0.57
C GLY A 177 -8.95 7.00 -0.62
N GLN A 178 -9.60 7.87 -1.41
CA GLN A 178 -11.05 7.84 -1.58
C GLN A 178 -11.53 6.50 -2.16
N GLN A 179 -10.84 5.95 -3.16
CA GLN A 179 -11.15 4.63 -3.72
C GLN A 179 -10.92 3.49 -2.71
N ALA A 180 -10.01 3.69 -1.77
CA ALA A 180 -9.66 2.75 -0.71
C ALA A 180 -10.53 2.91 0.56
N GLY A 181 -11.53 3.80 0.53
CA GLY A 181 -12.43 4.06 1.67
C GLY A 181 -11.85 4.97 2.75
N VAL A 182 -10.76 5.70 2.47
CA VAL A 182 -10.23 6.72 3.37
C VAL A 182 -11.05 8.01 3.21
N HIS A 183 -11.68 8.47 4.29
CA HIS A 183 -12.63 9.58 4.27
C HIS A 183 -12.07 10.92 4.78
N CYS A 184 -10.81 10.95 5.24
CA CYS A 184 -10.19 12.18 5.73
C CYS A 184 -9.76 13.10 4.57
N ALA A 185 -9.58 14.38 4.87
CA ALA A 185 -8.95 15.32 3.96
C ALA A 185 -7.43 15.08 3.97
N VAL A 186 -6.90 14.42 2.95
CA VAL A 186 -5.47 14.07 2.89
C VAL A 186 -4.61 15.33 2.75
N ASP A 187 -3.71 15.54 3.70
CA ASP A 187 -2.78 16.69 3.75
C ASP A 187 -1.33 16.29 3.46
N GLN A 188 -0.98 15.03 3.70
CA GLN A 188 0.32 14.43 3.41
C GLN A 188 0.14 13.08 2.73
N ALA A 189 0.96 12.79 1.72
CA ALA A 189 0.99 11.46 1.15
C ALA A 189 2.31 11.15 0.44
N ALA A 190 2.66 9.87 0.42
CA ALA A 190 3.84 9.40 -0.30
C ALA A 190 3.80 7.88 -0.48
N MET A 191 4.58 7.37 -1.43
CA MET A 191 4.91 5.95 -1.45
C MET A 191 5.88 5.65 -0.31
N VAL A 192 5.63 4.57 0.43
CA VAL A 192 6.47 4.13 1.57
C VAL A 192 7.17 2.81 1.33
N GLY A 193 6.83 2.12 0.24
CA GLY A 193 7.53 0.93 -0.17
C GLY A 193 6.71 0.04 -1.09
N THR A 194 7.08 -1.23 -1.09
CA THR A 194 6.36 -2.29 -1.81
C THR A 194 5.99 -3.40 -0.84
N SER A 195 4.80 -3.96 -0.99
CA SER A 195 4.37 -5.11 -0.21
C SER A 195 5.13 -6.37 -0.60
N VAL A 196 4.93 -7.45 0.17
CA VAL A 196 5.48 -8.78 -0.16
C VAL A 196 4.95 -9.32 -1.49
N ALA A 197 3.76 -8.86 -1.91
CA ALA A 197 3.16 -9.19 -3.21
C ALA A 197 3.69 -8.29 -4.35
N GLY A 198 4.57 -7.33 -4.05
CA GLY A 198 5.17 -6.42 -5.02
C GLY A 198 4.32 -5.20 -5.39
N ASN A 199 3.19 -4.99 -4.73
CA ASN A 199 2.34 -3.82 -4.98
C ASN A 199 2.93 -2.57 -4.31
N ALA A 200 2.72 -1.40 -4.90
CA ALA A 200 3.09 -0.14 -4.26
C ALA A 200 2.24 0.11 -3.02
N VAL A 201 2.89 0.53 -1.93
CA VAL A 201 2.25 0.93 -0.68
C VAL A 201 2.40 2.43 -0.53
N TYR A 202 1.27 3.12 -0.30
CA TYR A 202 1.24 4.55 -0.05
C TYR A 202 0.79 4.82 1.38
N GLU A 203 1.41 5.79 2.02
CA GLU A 203 0.97 6.34 3.29
C GLU A 203 0.17 7.62 3.06
N ILE A 204 -0.92 7.75 3.80
CA ILE A 204 -1.83 8.88 3.83
C ILE A 204 -1.81 9.49 5.24
N GLY A 205 -1.53 10.78 5.33
CA GLY A 205 -1.77 11.60 6.51
C GLY A 205 -3.21 12.13 6.54
N CYS A 206 -3.78 12.15 7.74
CA CYS A 206 -5.12 12.64 8.01
C CYS A 206 -5.03 13.68 9.13
N PRO A 207 -5.27 14.97 8.90
CA PRO A 207 -5.10 15.98 9.92
C PRO A 207 -6.09 15.74 11.07
N GLY A 208 -5.56 15.54 12.28
CA GLY A 208 -6.35 15.33 13.49
C GLY A 208 -6.96 13.92 13.64
N ALA A 209 -6.59 12.98 12.79
CA ALA A 209 -7.00 11.58 12.87
C ALA A 209 -5.87 10.64 12.43
N GLU A 210 -6.00 9.34 12.68
CA GLU A 210 -4.99 8.39 12.26
C GLU A 210 -4.92 8.31 10.72
N GLY A 211 -3.70 8.21 10.22
CA GLY A 211 -3.44 7.95 8.81
C GLY A 211 -3.61 6.48 8.45
N TYR A 212 -3.31 6.18 7.19
CA TYR A 212 -3.46 4.85 6.63
C TYR A 212 -2.30 4.49 5.71
N TRP A 213 -1.95 3.21 5.67
CA TRP A 213 -1.28 2.62 4.53
C TRP A 213 -2.32 2.01 3.60
N ILE A 214 -2.23 2.36 2.31
CA ILE A 214 -3.07 1.78 1.26
C ILE A 214 -2.21 1.06 0.22
N GLU A 215 -2.72 -0.07 -0.26
CA GLU A 215 -2.07 -0.89 -1.28
C GLU A 215 -3.12 -1.33 -2.31
N LYS A 216 -2.79 -1.19 -3.60
CA LYS A 216 -3.65 -1.69 -4.67
C LYS A 216 -3.31 -3.14 -4.99
N ALA A 217 -4.10 -4.08 -4.45
CA ALA A 217 -4.00 -5.49 -4.78
C ALA A 217 -4.93 -5.85 -5.97
N ALA A 218 -4.76 -7.06 -6.51
CA ALA A 218 -5.59 -7.56 -7.61
C ALA A 218 -7.09 -7.64 -7.23
N SER A 219 -7.39 -7.90 -5.95
CA SER A 219 -8.74 -7.97 -5.40
C SER A 219 -9.35 -6.60 -5.04
N GLY A 220 -8.61 -5.51 -5.25
CA GLY A 220 -9.00 -4.16 -4.84
C GLY A 220 -8.02 -3.54 -3.84
N TRP A 221 -8.45 -2.44 -3.22
CA TRP A 221 -7.64 -1.72 -2.24
C TRP A 221 -7.60 -2.47 -0.90
N ILE A 222 -6.39 -2.56 -0.34
CA ILE A 222 -6.15 -2.97 1.05
C ILE A 222 -5.82 -1.70 1.83
N THR A 223 -6.57 -1.44 2.89
CA THR A 223 -6.40 -0.26 3.74
C THR A 223 -6.03 -0.71 5.16
N THR A 224 -4.85 -0.31 5.62
CA THR A 224 -4.31 -0.65 6.94
C THR A 224 -4.18 0.62 7.78
N PRO A 225 -4.93 0.77 8.88
CA PRO A 225 -4.79 1.91 9.78
C PRO A 225 -3.38 2.00 10.38
N CYS A 226 -2.88 3.23 10.54
CA CYS A 226 -1.52 3.45 11.01
C CYS A 226 -1.23 2.86 12.39
N ILE A 227 -2.23 2.75 13.27
CA ILE A 227 -2.05 2.07 14.56
C ILE A 227 -1.67 0.59 14.42
N LYS A 228 -2.13 -0.08 13.34
CA LYS A 228 -1.78 -1.49 13.05
C LYS A 228 -0.40 -1.61 12.39
N VAL A 229 -0.02 -0.64 11.56
CA VAL A 229 1.33 -0.53 11.00
C VAL A 229 2.36 -0.33 12.12
N ALA A 230 2.09 0.59 13.05
CA ALA A 230 2.94 0.84 14.22
C ALA A 230 3.21 -0.43 15.04
N ALA A 231 2.20 -1.30 15.17
CA ALA A 231 2.33 -2.56 15.92
C ALA A 231 3.27 -3.58 15.26
N THR A 232 3.63 -3.43 13.98
CA THR A 232 4.64 -4.28 13.32
C THR A 232 6.08 -3.76 13.51
N GLY A 233 6.26 -2.72 14.31
CA GLY A 233 7.55 -2.06 14.50
C GLY A 233 7.91 -1.08 13.37
N THR A 234 6.94 -0.74 12.52
CA THR A 234 7.13 0.22 11.42
C THR A 234 6.39 1.52 11.73
N ALA A 235 7.08 2.65 11.66
CA ALA A 235 6.45 3.94 11.91
C ALA A 235 5.61 4.40 10.70
N CYS A 236 4.44 4.95 10.97
CA CYS A 236 3.78 5.85 10.03
C CYS A 236 4.41 7.25 10.16
N ARG A 237 4.94 7.78 9.07
CA ARG A 237 5.59 9.10 9.00
C ARG A 237 4.60 10.25 9.16
N PHE A 238 3.35 10.08 8.73
CA PHE A 238 2.30 11.10 8.64
C PHE A 238 1.19 10.88 9.67
N THR A 239 1.48 10.18 10.76
CA THR A 239 0.53 10.02 11.87
C THR A 239 1.25 10.22 13.18
N THR A 240 0.76 11.17 13.96
CA THR A 240 1.28 11.48 15.29
C THR A 240 0.57 10.68 16.38
N THR A 241 1.20 10.57 17.56
CA THR A 241 0.56 9.96 18.74
C THR A 241 -0.73 10.70 19.12
N ALA A 242 -0.76 12.04 18.98
CA ALA A 242 -1.96 12.84 19.26
C ALA A 242 -3.11 12.50 18.31
N GLU A 243 -2.83 12.24 17.03
CA GLU A 243 -3.82 11.81 16.04
C GLU A 243 -4.33 10.39 16.27
N LEU A 244 -3.45 9.47 16.70
CA LEU A 244 -3.86 8.15 17.16
C LEU A 244 -4.80 8.27 18.38
N ALA A 245 -4.43 9.07 19.37
CA ALA A 245 -5.22 9.32 20.57
C ALA A 245 -6.58 9.96 20.25
N ALA A 246 -6.59 10.96 19.36
CA ALA A 246 -7.82 11.62 18.90
C ALA A 246 -8.76 10.62 18.21
N SER A 247 -8.22 9.75 17.36
CA SER A 247 -9.00 8.69 16.70
C SER A 247 -9.58 7.72 17.71
N ALA A 248 -8.76 7.25 18.65
CA ALA A 248 -9.21 6.35 19.70
C ALA A 248 -10.33 6.95 20.56
N LYS A 249 -10.26 8.25 20.85
CA LYS A 249 -11.31 8.96 21.58
C LYS A 249 -12.66 8.91 20.87
N THR A 250 -12.68 8.90 19.53
CA THR A 250 -13.94 8.78 18.76
C THR A 250 -14.62 7.42 18.94
N TRP A 251 -13.85 6.33 19.12
CA TRP A 251 -14.41 4.98 19.31
C TRP A 251 -15.15 4.83 20.65
N LEU A 252 -14.79 5.64 21.64
CA LEU A 252 -15.32 5.56 23.00
C LEU A 252 -16.64 6.31 23.19
N VAL A 253 -17.09 7.07 22.19
CA VAL A 253 -18.34 7.83 22.26
C VAL A 253 -19.52 6.89 22.56
N GLY A 254 -20.30 7.21 23.59
CA GLY A 254 -21.45 6.39 24.01
C GLY A 254 -21.09 5.14 24.82
N THR A 255 -19.82 4.93 25.16
CA THR A 255 -19.36 3.81 26.00
C THR A 255 -19.13 4.27 27.45
N PRO A 256 -19.03 3.35 28.44
CA PRO A 256 -18.63 3.70 29.80
C PRO A 256 -17.26 4.40 29.91
N ALA A 257 -16.41 4.28 28.89
CA ALA A 257 -15.08 4.88 28.86
C ALA A 257 -15.05 6.26 28.14
N SER A 258 -16.21 6.84 27.79
CA SER A 258 -16.29 8.10 27.03
C SER A 258 -15.67 9.31 27.76
N ALA A 259 -15.50 9.24 29.08
CA ALA A 259 -14.87 10.28 29.89
C ALA A 259 -13.33 10.25 29.81
N CYS A 260 -12.72 9.21 29.25
CA CYS A 260 -11.28 9.10 29.12
C CYS A 260 -10.74 10.22 28.22
N ASP A 261 -9.80 11.00 28.76
CA ASP A 261 -8.97 11.87 27.94
C ASP A 261 -7.82 11.07 27.34
N VAL A 262 -8.05 10.48 26.17
CA VAL A 262 -7.07 9.60 25.54
C VAL A 262 -5.81 10.39 25.22
N THR A 263 -4.69 9.96 25.79
CA THR A 263 -3.36 10.56 25.56
C THR A 263 -2.44 9.64 24.77
N ASP A 264 -2.71 8.34 24.78
CA ASP A 264 -1.98 7.35 23.99
C ASP A 264 -2.85 6.12 23.73
N VAL A 265 -2.56 5.40 22.66
CA VAL A 265 -3.25 4.18 22.27
C VAL A 265 -2.31 3.24 21.53
N ARG A 266 -2.44 1.93 21.75
CA ARG A 266 -1.74 0.93 20.94
C ARG A 266 -2.64 -0.25 20.58
N TYR A 267 -2.41 -0.80 19.40
CA TYR A 267 -3.00 -2.07 18.99
C TYR A 267 -2.30 -3.24 19.70
N MET A 268 -3.09 -4.18 20.23
CA MET A 268 -2.62 -5.34 21.00
C MET A 268 -2.77 -6.66 20.24
N GLY A 269 -3.41 -6.64 19.06
CA GLY A 269 -3.73 -7.84 18.28
C GLY A 269 -5.23 -8.03 18.10
N ALA A 270 -5.58 -9.09 17.39
CA ALA A 270 -6.97 -9.46 17.13
C ALA A 270 -7.15 -10.97 17.23
N ASN A 271 -8.38 -11.39 17.48
CA ASN A 271 -8.82 -12.78 17.39
C ASN A 271 -10.26 -12.83 16.85
N GLY A 272 -10.90 -14.01 16.87
CA GLY A 272 -12.26 -14.18 16.38
C GLY A 272 -13.33 -13.33 17.09
N ALA A 273 -13.03 -12.77 18.27
CA ALA A 273 -13.93 -11.88 19.01
C ALA A 273 -13.74 -10.40 18.67
N GLY A 274 -12.69 -10.03 17.95
CA GLY A 274 -12.40 -8.64 17.58
C GLY A 274 -10.94 -8.23 17.75
N SER A 275 -10.71 -6.94 17.61
CA SER A 275 -9.41 -6.28 17.78
C SER A 275 -9.30 -5.65 19.16
N PHE A 276 -8.12 -5.72 19.78
CA PHE A 276 -7.87 -5.22 21.13
C PHE A 276 -6.92 -4.04 21.08
N TYR A 277 -7.24 -3.00 21.85
CA TYR A 277 -6.49 -1.75 21.90
C TYR A 277 -6.28 -1.36 23.35
N GLU A 278 -5.05 -1.09 23.76
CA GLU A 278 -4.78 -0.45 25.04
C GLU A 278 -4.88 1.05 24.86
N THR A 279 -5.57 1.70 25.80
CA THR A 279 -5.77 3.15 25.85
C THR A 279 -5.22 3.69 27.16
N ARG A 280 -4.44 4.77 27.07
CA ARG A 280 -4.00 5.55 28.22
C ARG A 280 -4.87 6.81 28.36
N CYS A 281 -5.45 6.99 29.53
CA CYS A 281 -6.15 8.23 29.87
C CYS A 281 -5.16 9.23 30.51
N GLY A 282 -5.37 10.53 30.27
CA GLY A 282 -4.56 11.60 30.87
C GLY A 282 -4.67 11.62 32.40
N ALA A 283 -5.84 11.26 32.93
CA ALA A 283 -6.07 11.00 34.34
C ALA A 283 -6.75 9.63 34.52
N GLY A 284 -6.42 8.95 35.63
CA GLY A 284 -6.92 7.60 35.94
C GLY A 284 -6.08 6.48 35.32
N ASP A 285 -6.54 5.25 35.52
CA ASP A 285 -5.92 4.07 34.93
C ASP A 285 -6.29 3.95 33.44
N GLY A 286 -5.39 3.33 32.67
CA GLY A 286 -5.70 2.90 31.31
C GLY A 286 -6.65 1.70 31.30
N PHE A 287 -7.07 1.32 30.10
CA PHE A 287 -7.90 0.15 29.87
C PHE A 287 -7.56 -0.51 28.54
N VAL A 288 -8.09 -1.72 28.33
CA VAL A 288 -8.11 -2.38 27.03
C VAL A 288 -9.54 -2.36 26.49
N ALA A 289 -9.73 -1.84 25.28
CA ALA A 289 -10.99 -1.92 24.56
C ALA A 289 -10.94 -3.03 23.52
N ARG A 290 -11.99 -3.86 23.47
CA ARG A 290 -12.24 -4.80 22.37
C ARG A 290 -13.23 -4.16 21.40
N LEU A 291 -12.83 -4.04 20.15
CA LEU A 291 -13.63 -3.49 19.06
C LEU A 291 -13.97 -4.60 18.06
N ASP A 292 -15.15 -4.52 17.45
CA ASP A 292 -15.51 -5.37 16.31
C ASP A 292 -14.91 -4.84 14.98
N ASN A 293 -15.27 -5.48 13.87
CA ASN A 293 -14.79 -5.09 12.53
C ASN A 293 -15.36 -3.74 12.05
N ALA A 294 -16.43 -3.24 12.68
CA ALA A 294 -17.01 -1.93 12.42
C ALA A 294 -16.44 -0.85 13.36
N MET A 295 -15.39 -1.18 14.12
CA MET A 295 -14.77 -0.31 15.13
C MET A 295 -15.70 0.08 16.29
N ALA A 296 -16.79 -0.66 16.51
CA ALA A 296 -17.66 -0.44 17.66
C ALA A 296 -17.07 -1.13 18.90
N VAL A 297 -17.02 -0.40 20.02
CA VAL A 297 -16.54 -0.94 21.30
C VAL A 297 -17.53 -1.96 21.84
N GLN A 298 -17.07 -3.20 21.95
CA GLN A 298 -17.84 -4.34 22.45
C GLN A 298 -17.61 -4.57 23.95
N GLN A 299 -16.40 -4.28 24.44
CA GLN A 299 -16.05 -4.47 25.84
C GLN A 299 -14.87 -3.57 26.23
N VAL A 300 -14.87 -3.11 27.48
CA VAL A 300 -13.76 -2.37 28.10
C VAL A 300 -13.29 -3.18 29.32
N TYR A 301 -11.99 -3.44 29.39
CA TYR A 301 -11.34 -4.15 30.49
C TYR A 301 -10.42 -3.19 31.23
N PRO A 302 -10.59 -2.99 32.55
CA PRO A 302 -9.61 -2.26 33.35
C PRO A 302 -8.21 -2.87 33.18
N CYS A 303 -7.16 -2.04 33.13
CA CYS A 303 -5.81 -2.56 32.91
C CYS A 303 -5.36 -3.59 33.96
N ALA A 304 -5.83 -3.47 35.21
CA ALA A 304 -5.58 -4.43 36.27
C ALA A 304 -6.10 -5.85 35.96
N GLU A 305 -7.18 -5.96 35.16
CA GLU A 305 -7.83 -7.22 34.79
C GLU A 305 -7.36 -7.73 33.42
N ALA A 306 -6.69 -6.89 32.62
CA ALA A 306 -6.29 -7.19 31.25
C ALA A 306 -4.91 -7.84 31.12
N ALA A 307 -4.31 -8.33 32.22
CA ALA A 307 -2.93 -8.86 32.24
C ALA A 307 -2.68 -10.01 31.24
N THR A 308 -3.71 -10.78 30.88
CA THR A 308 -3.62 -11.92 29.95
C THR A 308 -3.94 -11.55 28.49
N ILE A 309 -4.38 -10.31 28.23
CA ILE A 309 -4.72 -9.85 26.88
C ILE A 309 -3.49 -9.21 26.25
N GLY A 310 -3.00 -9.74 25.13
CA GLY A 310 -1.91 -9.12 24.35
C GLY A 310 -0.63 -8.81 25.16
N GLY A 311 -0.35 -9.60 26.20
CA GLY A 311 0.79 -9.39 27.10
C GLY A 311 0.60 -8.29 28.15
N GLY A 312 -0.65 -7.92 28.46
CA GLY A 312 -1.02 -6.94 29.47
C GLY A 312 -0.85 -5.49 29.03
N CYS A 313 -1.33 -4.56 29.86
CA CYS A 313 -1.16 -3.13 29.64
C CYS A 313 0.32 -2.70 29.78
N LYS A 314 0.80 -1.86 28.87
CA LYS A 314 2.18 -1.35 28.80
C LYS A 314 2.28 0.17 28.73
N LEU A 315 1.25 0.85 28.21
CA LEU A 315 1.18 2.31 28.19
C LEU A 315 0.99 2.89 29.59
N ALA A 316 0.38 2.13 30.51
CA ALA A 316 0.25 2.51 31.91
C ALA A 316 1.57 2.42 32.69
N ALA A 317 2.49 1.53 32.30
CA ALA A 317 3.77 1.32 33.01
C ALA A 317 4.76 2.48 32.82
N THR A 318 4.71 3.20 31.70
CA THR A 318 5.55 4.38 31.45
C THR A 318 5.11 5.61 32.26
N ALA A 319 3.87 5.64 32.78
CA ALA A 319 3.39 6.74 33.63
C ALA A 319 4.11 6.84 34.99
N ALA A 320 4.69 5.74 35.46
CA ALA A 320 5.44 5.72 36.73
C ALA A 320 6.87 6.26 36.57
N ALA A 321 7.43 6.25 35.35
CA ALA A 321 8.80 6.71 35.08
C ALA A 321 8.89 8.25 34.90
N ASP A 322 7.84 8.89 34.38
CA ASP A 322 7.80 10.35 34.15
C ASP A 322 7.34 11.16 35.38
N ARG A 323 7.13 10.50 36.53
CA ARG A 323 6.80 11.14 37.83
C ARG A 323 7.93 11.04 38.86
N GLN A 324 9.17 10.83 38.41
CA GLN A 324 10.37 10.89 39.27
C GLN A 324 11.24 12.08 38.91
#